data_AF-A0A6A5YJ73-F1
#
_entry.id   AF-A0A6A5YJ73-F1
#
_cell.length_a   1.000
_cell.length_b   1.000
_cell.length_c   1.000
_cell.angle_alpha   90.00
_cell.angle_beta   90.00
_cell.angle_gamma   90.00
#
_symmetry.space_group_name_H-M   'P 1'
#
loop_
_entity.id
_entity.type
_entity.pdbx_description
1 polymer ?
#
loop_
_entity_poly.entity_id
_entity_poly.type
_entity_poly.pdbx_seq_one_letter_code
_entity_poly.pdbx_strand_id
1 'polypeptide(L)'
;MTTRASAIREAGSLYISLMERMESFREGYERTQDAVHLVNLRGDSQIRQAIVSFNASSRAELLQFLTELNQLEPNITEANEFENVGEDHDIELLGQNITNLELRTLQNDLLHTSPNALGNHDDRNRDSCMRCVICLEQFDFANEIPFRLHECSHMVGKQCLNSWINGTNAQSNSCPVCRNTLCERRPRRPIDPMSRLPPSQVEHINLLRDYVDRAIYRLERILQFVTEIDGMQGVMSYCADFEAINDELRQRQIRFQIWPTMTNDNDNWKLAFEIDRVAWEVDGSLSVLSENYGDNARRIEARNRERQEGAADRQFRDIIWNQMASRQQ
;
A
#
# COMPACT_ATOMS: atom_id res chain seq x y z
N MET A 1 11.33 8.13 -22.53
CA MET A 1 10.42 7.09 -23.09
C MET A 1 11.12 6.10 -24.01
N THR A 2 12.09 6.50 -24.87
CA THR A 2 12.82 5.60 -25.77
C THR A 2 13.63 4.50 -25.08
N THR A 3 14.10 4.72 -23.85
CA THR A 3 14.88 3.74 -23.07
C THR A 3 14.03 2.59 -22.52
N ARG A 4 12.82 2.88 -21.99
CA ARG A 4 11.93 1.86 -21.40
C ARG A 4 11.45 0.84 -22.43
N ALA A 5 10.95 1.31 -23.57
CA ALA A 5 10.50 0.42 -24.65
C ALA A 5 11.66 -0.42 -25.21
N SER A 6 12.90 0.08 -25.14
CA SER A 6 14.08 -0.70 -25.53
C SER A 6 14.35 -1.83 -24.54
N ALA A 7 14.37 -1.55 -23.23
CA ALA A 7 14.62 -2.55 -22.20
C ALA A 7 13.57 -3.67 -22.19
N ILE A 8 12.28 -3.32 -22.33
CA ILE A 8 11.19 -4.31 -22.41
C ILE A 8 11.36 -5.21 -23.64
N ARG A 9 11.71 -4.63 -24.80
CA ARG A 9 11.96 -5.41 -26.02
C ARG A 9 13.18 -6.32 -25.90
N GLU A 10 14.24 -5.84 -25.25
CA GLU A 10 15.45 -6.62 -25.02
C GLU A 10 15.17 -7.80 -24.08
N ALA A 11 14.52 -7.57 -22.94
CA ALA A 11 14.12 -8.63 -22.01
C ALA A 11 13.20 -9.65 -22.68
N GLY A 12 12.23 -9.19 -23.47
CA GLY A 12 11.35 -10.06 -24.26
C GLY A 12 12.09 -10.88 -25.31
N SER A 13 13.06 -10.28 -26.02
CA SER A 13 13.88 -10.98 -27.01
C SER A 13 14.78 -12.03 -26.36
N LEU A 14 15.39 -11.72 -25.22
CA LEU A 14 16.19 -12.67 -24.44
C LEU A 14 15.33 -13.84 -23.94
N TYR A 15 14.12 -13.54 -23.46
CA TYR A 15 13.16 -14.57 -23.03
C TYR A 15 12.80 -15.51 -24.18
N ILE A 16 12.39 -14.98 -25.33
CA ILE A 16 12.00 -15.79 -26.49
C ILE A 16 13.17 -16.69 -26.92
N SER A 17 14.37 -16.12 -27.06
CA SER A 17 15.55 -16.90 -27.46
C SER A 17 15.91 -17.98 -26.44
N LEU A 18 15.76 -17.70 -25.14
CA LEU A 18 15.99 -18.68 -24.09
C LEU A 18 14.92 -19.79 -24.12
N MET A 19 13.65 -19.43 -24.28
CA MET A 19 12.54 -20.38 -24.37
C MET A 19 12.63 -21.29 -25.60
N GLU A 20 13.01 -20.77 -26.77
CA GLU A 20 13.23 -21.58 -27.98
C GLU A 20 14.35 -22.61 -27.76
N ARG A 21 15.45 -22.21 -27.10
CA ARG A 21 16.53 -23.14 -26.73
C ARG A 21 16.06 -24.19 -25.73
N MET A 22 15.22 -23.78 -24.76
CA MET A 22 14.66 -24.67 -23.76
C MET A 22 13.70 -25.71 -24.37
N GLU A 23 12.83 -25.30 -25.28
CA GLU A 23 11.88 -26.19 -25.96
C GLU A 23 12.62 -27.16 -26.88
N SER A 24 13.57 -26.66 -27.68
CA SER A 24 14.42 -27.52 -28.51
C SER A 24 15.17 -28.58 -27.67
N PHE A 25 15.64 -28.20 -26.49
CA PHE A 25 16.24 -29.14 -25.55
C PHE A 25 15.23 -30.16 -25.02
N ARG A 26 14.06 -29.71 -24.56
CA ARG A 26 13.03 -30.59 -23.98
C ARG A 26 12.61 -31.66 -24.98
N GLU A 27 12.43 -31.30 -26.26
CA GLU A 27 12.15 -32.27 -27.32
C GLU A 27 13.29 -33.30 -27.49
N GLY A 28 14.55 -32.88 -27.37
CA GLY A 28 15.71 -33.76 -27.43
C GLY A 28 15.79 -34.73 -26.23
N TYR A 29 15.52 -34.22 -25.03
CA TYR A 29 15.48 -35.02 -23.81
C TYR A 29 14.33 -36.04 -23.82
N GLU A 30 13.12 -35.62 -24.20
CA GLU A 30 11.96 -36.51 -24.30
C GLU A 30 12.18 -37.67 -25.29
N ARG A 31 12.93 -37.42 -26.38
CA ARG A 31 13.27 -38.47 -27.36
C ARG A 31 14.31 -39.46 -26.86
N THR A 32 15.26 -39.02 -26.04
CA THR A 32 16.44 -39.83 -25.67
C THR A 32 16.33 -40.44 -24.28
N GLN A 33 15.60 -39.80 -23.36
CA GLN A 33 15.56 -40.10 -21.93
C GLN A 33 16.97 -40.30 -21.31
N ASP A 34 18.00 -39.68 -21.90
CA ASP A 34 19.38 -39.94 -21.55
C ASP A 34 19.89 -38.91 -20.53
N ALA A 35 20.33 -39.39 -19.38
CA ALA A 35 20.96 -38.59 -18.34
C ALA A 35 22.19 -37.82 -18.85
N VAL A 36 22.84 -38.29 -19.91
CA VAL A 36 23.96 -37.61 -20.58
C VAL A 36 23.55 -36.23 -21.10
N HIS A 37 22.30 -36.04 -21.56
CA HIS A 37 21.83 -34.75 -22.04
C HIS A 37 21.74 -33.69 -20.93
N LEU A 38 21.32 -34.07 -19.72
CA LEU A 38 21.29 -33.17 -18.56
C LEU A 38 22.69 -32.79 -18.09
N VAL A 39 23.65 -33.72 -18.14
CA VAL A 39 25.06 -33.44 -17.79
C VAL A 39 25.68 -32.44 -18.78
N ASN A 40 25.42 -32.61 -20.08
CA ASN A 40 25.90 -31.69 -21.11
C ASN A 40 25.31 -30.28 -20.92
N LEU A 41 24.01 -30.19 -20.61
CA LEU A 41 23.37 -28.91 -20.29
C LEU A 41 23.99 -28.23 -19.07
N ARG A 42 24.19 -28.98 -17.98
CA ARG A 42 24.84 -28.44 -16.77
C ARG A 42 26.21 -27.85 -17.10
N GLY A 43 26.93 -28.42 -18.06
CA GLY A 43 28.24 -27.94 -18.52
C GLY A 43 28.19 -26.82 -19.56
N ASP A 44 27.03 -26.49 -20.14
CA ASP A 44 26.93 -25.52 -21.23
C ASP A 44 27.06 -24.07 -20.70
N SER A 45 28.21 -23.46 -20.96
CA SER A 45 28.49 -22.09 -20.55
C SER A 45 27.60 -21.04 -21.22
N GLN A 46 27.13 -21.29 -22.46
CA GLN A 46 26.26 -20.35 -23.17
C GLN A 46 24.87 -20.31 -22.56
N ILE A 47 24.32 -21.47 -22.18
CA ILE A 47 23.02 -21.54 -21.51
C ILE A 47 23.10 -20.85 -20.15
N ARG A 48 24.14 -21.14 -19.36
CA ARG A 48 24.37 -20.46 -18.08
C ARG A 48 24.49 -18.94 -18.24
N GLN A 49 25.23 -18.48 -19.26
CA GLN A 49 25.35 -17.05 -19.54
C GLN A 49 24.02 -16.43 -19.95
N ALA A 50 23.24 -17.08 -20.82
CA ALA A 50 21.93 -16.61 -21.25
C ALA A 50 20.96 -16.49 -20.07
N ILE A 51 20.97 -17.48 -19.19
CA ILE A 51 20.23 -17.49 -17.94
C ILE A 51 20.60 -16.29 -17.04
N VAL A 52 21.89 -16.08 -16.78
CA VAL A 52 22.37 -14.97 -15.94
C VAL A 52 21.98 -13.62 -16.54
N SER A 53 22.16 -13.45 -17.86
CA SER A 53 21.76 -12.23 -18.57
C SER A 53 20.25 -11.99 -18.51
N PHE A 54 19.44 -13.04 -18.69
CA PHE A 54 17.99 -12.95 -18.58
C PHE A 54 17.55 -12.53 -17.17
N ASN A 55 18.14 -13.11 -16.13
CA ASN A 55 17.82 -12.76 -14.73
C ASN A 55 18.17 -11.31 -14.42
N ALA A 56 19.37 -10.87 -14.83
CA ALA A 56 19.80 -9.49 -14.64
C ALA A 56 18.84 -8.50 -15.32
N SER A 57 18.43 -8.80 -16.56
CA SER A 57 17.48 -7.97 -17.31
C SER A 57 16.10 -7.96 -16.66
N SER A 58 15.58 -9.13 -16.27
CA SER A 58 14.25 -9.26 -15.66
C SER A 58 14.18 -8.63 -14.27
N ARG A 59 15.28 -8.73 -13.49
CA ARG A 59 15.44 -7.99 -12.23
C ARG A 59 15.38 -6.49 -12.45
N ALA A 60 16.13 -5.96 -13.43
CA ALA A 60 16.15 -4.53 -13.71
C ALA A 60 14.76 -4.02 -14.14
N GLU A 61 14.07 -4.80 -14.98
CA GLU A 61 12.70 -4.52 -15.42
C GLU A 61 11.71 -4.52 -14.24
N LEU A 62 11.75 -5.54 -13.38
CA LEU A 62 10.87 -5.66 -12.22
C LEU A 62 11.09 -4.51 -11.23
N LEU A 63 12.34 -4.19 -10.90
CA LEU A 63 12.69 -3.05 -10.06
C LEU A 63 12.18 -1.74 -10.64
N GLN A 64 12.28 -1.55 -11.95
CA GLN A 64 11.75 -0.37 -12.62
C GLN A 64 10.23 -0.29 -12.43
N PHE A 65 9.47 -1.35 -12.73
CA PHE A 65 8.02 -1.32 -12.61
C PHE A 65 7.54 -1.13 -11.18
N LEU A 66 8.17 -1.79 -10.21
CA LEU A 66 7.84 -1.61 -8.78
C LEU A 66 8.20 -0.20 -8.29
N THR A 67 9.27 0.40 -8.81
CA THR A 67 9.60 1.81 -8.53
C THR A 67 8.52 2.74 -9.07
N GLU A 68 8.08 2.54 -10.30
CA GLU A 68 7.03 3.37 -10.93
C GLU A 68 5.67 3.18 -10.23
N LEU A 69 5.29 1.93 -9.88
CA LEU A 69 4.11 1.65 -9.07
C LEU A 69 4.18 2.36 -7.72
N ASN A 70 5.32 2.32 -7.05
CA ASN A 70 5.51 2.96 -5.75
C ASN A 70 5.28 4.48 -5.78
N GLN A 71 5.56 5.12 -6.92
CA GLN A 71 5.32 6.56 -7.12
C GLN A 71 3.86 6.89 -7.43
N LEU A 72 3.13 5.98 -8.07
CA LEU A 72 1.75 6.22 -8.51
C LEU A 72 0.72 5.75 -7.49
N GLU A 73 1.01 4.71 -6.72
CA GLU A 73 0.07 4.18 -5.74
C GLU A 73 0.01 5.05 -4.47
N PRO A 74 -1.20 5.24 -3.91
CA PRO A 74 -1.39 6.02 -2.68
C PRO A 74 -0.56 5.47 -1.52
N ASN A 75 -0.15 6.35 -0.62
CA ASN A 75 0.67 5.92 0.50
C ASN A 75 -0.14 5.14 1.53
N ILE A 76 0.33 3.93 1.86
CA ILE A 76 -0.30 3.09 2.88
C ILE A 76 -0.20 3.72 4.27
N THR A 77 0.79 4.60 4.49
CA THR A 77 0.95 5.31 5.76
C THR A 77 0.15 6.61 5.85
N GLU A 78 -0.51 7.05 4.78
CA GLU A 78 -1.43 8.17 4.87
C GLU A 78 -2.61 7.80 5.78
N ALA A 79 -2.98 8.72 6.67
CA ALA A 79 -4.10 8.48 7.59
C ALA A 79 -5.35 8.13 6.77
N ASN A 80 -5.96 6.98 7.09
CA ASN A 80 -7.20 6.57 6.46
C ASN A 80 -8.24 7.69 6.63
N GLU A 81 -8.56 8.38 5.55
CA GLU A 81 -9.73 9.23 5.54
C GLU A 81 -10.97 8.34 5.41
N PHE A 82 -12.05 8.80 6.01
CA PHE A 82 -13.31 8.09 6.02
C PHE A 82 -14.34 8.90 5.27
N GLU A 83 -15.23 8.21 4.56
CA GLU A 83 -16.46 8.79 4.03
C GLU A 83 -17.66 8.24 4.79
N ASN A 84 -18.73 9.04 4.83
CA ASN A 84 -20.01 8.60 5.37
C ASN A 84 -20.71 7.71 4.34
N VAL A 85 -21.37 6.66 4.82
CA VAL A 85 -22.16 5.71 4.01
C VAL A 85 -23.64 5.86 4.38
N GLY A 86 -24.52 5.71 3.38
CA GLY A 86 -25.96 5.86 3.54
C GLY A 86 -26.46 7.26 3.18
N GLU A 87 -27.73 7.54 3.44
CA GLU A 87 -28.35 8.84 3.15
C GLU A 87 -27.87 9.93 4.12
N ASP A 88 -27.89 11.17 3.65
CA ASP A 88 -27.60 12.34 4.48
C ASP A 88 -28.71 12.55 5.52
N HIS A 89 -28.36 13.11 6.68
CA HIS A 89 -29.36 13.49 7.67
C HIS A 89 -30.19 14.67 7.16
N ASP A 90 -31.50 14.55 7.30
CA ASP A 90 -32.41 15.69 7.09
C ASP A 90 -32.30 16.67 8.26
N ILE A 91 -31.69 17.82 8.00
CA ILE A 91 -31.51 18.88 8.98
C ILE A 91 -32.84 19.42 9.52
N GLU A 92 -33.93 19.38 8.74
CA GLU A 92 -35.22 19.91 9.17
C GLU A 92 -35.80 19.14 10.36
N LEU A 93 -35.34 17.91 10.61
CA LEU A 93 -35.75 17.11 11.77
C LEU A 93 -35.05 17.55 13.07
N LEU A 94 -33.91 18.24 12.97
CA LEU A 94 -33.05 18.57 14.11
C LEU A 94 -33.37 19.92 14.76
N GLY A 95 -34.21 20.73 14.12
CA GLY A 95 -34.48 22.09 14.57
C GLY A 95 -35.43 22.84 13.66
N GLN A 96 -35.41 24.16 13.77
CA GLN A 96 -36.24 25.05 12.97
C GLN A 96 -35.52 26.34 12.60
N ASN A 97 -35.88 26.91 11.44
CA ASN A 97 -35.44 28.24 11.04
C ASN A 97 -35.99 29.29 12.03
N ILE A 98 -35.15 30.22 12.44
CA ILE A 98 -35.56 31.37 13.26
C ILE A 98 -36.04 32.47 12.34
N THR A 99 -37.18 33.10 12.64
CA THR A 99 -37.69 34.21 11.83
C THR A 99 -36.86 35.48 12.04
N ASN A 100 -36.88 36.40 11.07
CA ASN A 100 -36.13 37.67 11.19
C ASN A 100 -36.56 38.50 12.40
N LEU A 101 -37.86 38.52 12.69
CA LEU A 101 -38.41 39.20 13.85
C LEU A 101 -37.92 38.57 15.16
N GLU A 102 -37.94 37.24 15.25
CA GLU A 102 -37.45 36.51 16.42
C GLU A 102 -35.96 36.73 16.63
N LEU A 103 -35.14 36.64 15.57
CA LEU A 103 -33.71 36.91 15.67
C LEU A 103 -33.45 38.32 16.23
N ARG A 104 -34.09 39.36 15.66
CA ARG A 104 -33.92 40.73 16.15
C ARG A 104 -34.31 40.89 17.61
N THR A 105 -35.35 40.19 18.05
CA THR A 105 -35.80 40.23 19.45
C THR A 105 -34.71 39.67 20.36
N LEU A 106 -34.16 38.49 20.04
CA LEU A 106 -33.07 37.87 20.81
C LEU A 106 -31.82 38.75 20.86
N GLN A 107 -31.44 39.34 19.72
CA GLN A 107 -30.28 40.21 19.63
C GLN A 107 -30.46 41.49 20.48
N ASN A 108 -31.66 42.09 20.47
CA ASN A 108 -31.97 43.25 21.31
C ASN A 108 -31.98 42.89 22.80
N ASP A 109 -32.58 41.77 23.18
CA ASP A 109 -32.64 41.33 24.57
C ASP A 109 -31.25 41.17 25.17
N LEU A 110 -30.29 40.65 24.40
CA LEU A 110 -28.90 40.52 24.82
C LEU A 110 -28.18 41.86 24.95
N LEU A 111 -28.46 42.81 24.06
CA LEU A 111 -27.95 44.18 24.17
C LEU A 111 -28.47 44.88 25.44
N HIS A 112 -29.70 44.59 25.86
CA HIS A 112 -30.32 45.20 27.03
C HIS A 112 -30.02 44.50 28.35
N THR A 113 -29.76 43.19 28.34
CA THR A 113 -29.53 42.39 29.57
C THR A 113 -28.11 42.54 30.13
N SER A 114 -27.17 43.13 29.36
CA SER A 114 -25.79 43.38 29.83
C SER A 114 -25.35 44.86 29.80
N PRO A 115 -25.99 45.77 30.57
CA PRO A 115 -25.54 47.18 30.66
C PRO A 115 -24.23 47.34 31.45
N ASN A 116 -23.88 46.39 32.33
CA ASN A 116 -22.75 46.51 33.26
C ASN A 116 -21.45 45.80 32.80
N ALA A 117 -21.41 45.17 31.62
CA ALA A 117 -20.18 44.63 31.05
C ALA A 117 -19.33 45.73 30.38
N LEU A 118 -19.02 46.81 31.12
CA LEU A 118 -18.19 47.95 30.67
C LEU A 118 -16.68 47.64 30.60
N GLY A 119 -16.30 46.36 30.52
CA GLY A 119 -14.92 45.92 30.67
C GLY A 119 -14.39 45.03 29.55
N ASN A 120 -14.90 45.16 28.31
CA ASN A 120 -14.23 44.86 27.03
C ASN A 120 -15.30 44.69 25.94
N HIS A 121 -15.34 45.61 24.98
CA HIS A 121 -16.28 45.58 23.84
C HIS A 121 -16.15 44.33 22.95
N ASP A 122 -15.10 43.53 23.12
CA ASP A 122 -14.76 42.41 22.25
C ASP A 122 -15.52 41.10 22.59
N ASP A 123 -16.13 41.01 23.78
CA ASP A 123 -16.76 39.76 24.25
C ASP A 123 -18.18 39.57 23.69
N ARG A 124 -18.89 40.67 23.35
CA ARG A 124 -20.26 40.62 22.78
C ARG A 124 -20.30 39.99 21.40
N ASN A 125 -19.19 40.03 20.66
CA ASN A 125 -19.08 39.41 19.35
C ASN A 125 -18.94 37.88 19.44
N ARG A 126 -18.77 37.31 20.65
CA ARG A 126 -18.61 35.85 20.83
C ARG A 126 -19.90 35.12 21.13
N ASP A 127 -21.02 35.82 21.33
CA ASP A 127 -22.29 35.19 21.65
C ASP A 127 -22.87 34.46 20.42
N SER A 128 -23.21 33.18 20.61
CA SER A 128 -23.75 32.27 19.58
C SER A 128 -25.07 32.72 18.96
N CYS A 129 -25.70 33.74 19.54
CA CYS A 129 -26.93 34.33 19.02
C CYS A 129 -26.72 35.42 17.95
N MET A 130 -25.53 36.01 17.88
CA MET A 130 -25.21 37.10 16.96
C MET A 130 -24.62 36.56 15.66
N ARG A 131 -23.93 35.42 15.75
CA ARG A 131 -23.19 34.80 14.65
C ARG A 131 -23.17 33.28 14.76
N CYS A 132 -22.98 32.62 13.63
CA CYS A 132 -22.81 31.19 13.58
C CYS A 132 -21.49 30.78 14.26
N VAL A 133 -21.52 29.80 15.17
CA VAL A 133 -20.31 29.32 15.86
C VAL A 133 -19.35 28.52 14.97
N ILE A 134 -19.79 28.14 13.76
CA ILE A 134 -18.99 27.35 12.81
C ILE A 134 -18.22 28.28 11.86
N CYS A 135 -18.91 29.12 11.07
CA CYS A 135 -18.27 30.03 10.12
C CYS A 135 -17.90 31.39 10.72
N LEU A 136 -18.38 31.71 11.92
CA LEU A 136 -18.21 33.00 12.60
C LEU A 136 -18.86 34.20 11.87
N GLU A 137 -19.69 33.95 10.86
CA GLU A 137 -20.46 34.99 10.16
C GLU A 137 -21.73 35.37 10.92
N GLN A 138 -22.11 36.65 10.82
CA GLN A 138 -23.33 37.16 11.44
C GLN A 138 -24.57 36.62 10.72
N PHE A 139 -25.63 36.40 11.49
CA PHE A 139 -26.91 35.99 10.91
C PHE A 139 -27.57 37.18 10.21
N ASP A 140 -27.68 37.12 8.88
CA ASP A 140 -28.22 38.19 8.04
C ASP A 140 -29.36 37.75 7.11
N PHE A 141 -29.80 36.48 7.19
CA PHE A 141 -30.81 35.83 6.34
C PHE A 141 -30.50 35.79 4.83
N ALA A 142 -29.54 36.58 4.36
CA ALA A 142 -29.08 36.60 2.98
C ALA A 142 -28.05 35.49 2.74
N ASN A 143 -27.11 35.34 3.67
CA ASN A 143 -25.98 34.43 3.57
C ASN A 143 -26.12 33.30 4.59
N GLU A 144 -26.45 33.63 5.84
CA GLU A 144 -26.51 32.64 6.92
C GLU A 144 -27.88 32.67 7.63
N ILE A 145 -28.69 31.63 7.40
CA ILE A 145 -30.02 31.47 8.00
C ILE A 145 -29.85 30.90 9.42
N PRO A 146 -30.26 31.62 10.49
CA PRO A 146 -30.18 31.10 11.85
C PRO A 146 -31.14 29.91 12.03
N PHE A 147 -30.61 28.82 12.58
CA PHE A 147 -31.32 27.57 12.85
C PHE A 147 -31.22 27.22 14.34
N ARG A 148 -32.37 27.06 15.00
CA ARG A 148 -32.43 26.67 16.41
C ARG A 148 -32.60 25.16 16.54
N LEU A 149 -31.69 24.53 17.27
CA LEU A 149 -31.73 23.09 17.54
C LEU A 149 -32.81 22.73 18.56
N HIS A 150 -33.58 21.67 18.33
CA HIS A 150 -34.62 21.20 19.27
C HIS A 150 -34.02 20.70 20.60
N GLU A 151 -32.93 19.93 20.54
CA GLU A 151 -32.35 19.24 21.71
C GLU A 151 -31.69 20.16 22.75
N CYS A 152 -31.26 21.36 22.35
CA CYS A 152 -30.49 22.24 23.23
C CYS A 152 -30.74 23.73 23.05
N SER A 153 -31.62 24.12 22.11
CA SER A 153 -31.96 25.51 21.80
C SER A 153 -30.78 26.40 21.34
N HIS A 154 -29.58 25.86 21.16
CA HIS A 154 -28.47 26.61 20.57
C HIS A 154 -28.76 26.95 19.10
N MET A 155 -28.24 28.12 18.70
CA MET A 155 -28.42 28.66 17.36
C MET A 155 -27.14 28.45 16.55
N VAL A 156 -27.29 27.90 15.36
CA VAL A 156 -26.20 27.65 14.41
C VAL A 156 -26.75 28.02 13.03
N GLY A 157 -25.90 28.43 12.09
CA GLY A 157 -26.38 28.65 10.74
C GLY A 157 -26.77 27.35 10.07
N LYS A 158 -27.89 27.36 9.34
CA LYS A 158 -28.49 26.15 8.78
C LYS A 158 -27.54 25.42 7.83
N GLN A 159 -26.91 26.14 6.91
CA GLN A 159 -26.01 25.52 5.93
C GLN A 159 -24.77 24.94 6.61
N CYS A 160 -24.18 25.70 7.53
CA CYS A 160 -23.06 25.23 8.33
C CYS A 160 -23.40 23.99 9.17
N LEU A 161 -24.58 23.96 9.80
CA LEU A 161 -25.03 22.79 10.54
C LEU A 161 -25.24 21.59 9.62
N ASN A 162 -25.79 21.78 8.42
CA ASN A 162 -25.99 20.69 7.45
C ASN A 162 -24.66 20.06 7.04
N SER A 163 -23.66 20.88 6.72
CA SER A 163 -22.30 20.41 6.43
C SER A 163 -21.64 19.77 7.65
N TRP A 164 -21.88 20.29 8.85
CA TRP A 164 -21.37 19.74 10.10
C TRP A 164 -21.91 18.33 10.34
N ILE A 165 -23.24 18.14 10.24
CA ILE A 165 -23.86 16.85 10.56
C ILE A 165 -23.59 15.77 9.52
N ASN A 166 -23.43 16.17 8.27
CA ASN A 166 -23.12 15.28 7.16
C ASN A 166 -21.61 15.14 6.87
N GLY A 167 -20.77 15.78 7.68
CA GLY A 167 -19.31 15.69 7.61
C GLY A 167 -18.75 14.43 8.26
N THR A 168 -17.45 14.20 8.05
CA THR A 168 -16.72 12.99 8.50
C THR A 168 -16.04 13.16 9.87
N ASN A 169 -16.18 14.35 10.46
CA ASN A 169 -15.62 14.72 11.76
C ASN A 169 -16.03 13.71 12.86
N ALA A 170 -15.17 13.50 13.86
CA ALA A 170 -15.47 12.70 15.05
C ALA A 170 -16.74 13.14 15.79
N GLN A 171 -17.05 14.44 15.75
CA GLN A 171 -18.12 15.11 16.48
C GLN A 171 -19.28 15.58 15.58
N SER A 172 -19.35 15.10 14.32
CA SER A 172 -20.40 15.46 13.36
C SER A 172 -21.81 15.02 13.75
N ASN A 173 -22.04 14.42 14.92
CA ASN A 173 -23.38 14.07 15.37
C ASN A 173 -23.80 14.84 16.64
N SER A 174 -23.07 15.91 16.97
CA SER A 174 -23.26 16.67 18.20
C SER A 174 -23.34 18.17 17.96
N CYS A 175 -24.02 18.87 18.85
CA CYS A 175 -24.12 20.33 18.82
C CYS A 175 -22.71 20.96 18.94
N PRO A 176 -22.31 21.87 18.04
CA PRO A 176 -20.99 22.52 18.10
C PRO A 176 -20.81 23.43 19.33
N VAL A 177 -21.91 23.79 20.02
CA VAL A 177 -21.88 24.65 21.21
C VAL A 177 -21.75 23.81 22.49
N CYS A 178 -22.70 22.91 22.76
CA CYS A 178 -22.76 22.16 24.02
C CYS A 178 -22.41 20.67 23.92
N ARG A 179 -22.16 20.16 22.70
CA ARG A 179 -21.87 18.74 22.44
C ARG A 179 -23.00 17.75 22.76
N ASN A 180 -24.23 18.23 23.00
CA ASN A 180 -25.40 17.34 23.04
C ASN A 180 -25.54 16.60 21.71
N THR A 181 -25.78 15.30 21.76
CA THR A 181 -26.01 14.47 20.57
C THR A 181 -27.28 14.92 19.87
N LEU A 182 -27.18 15.18 18.56
CA LEU A 182 -28.30 15.64 17.73
C LEU A 182 -28.91 14.50 16.93
N CYS A 183 -28.09 13.55 16.48
CA CYS A 183 -28.52 12.41 15.68
C CYS A 183 -27.62 11.19 15.93
N GLU A 184 -28.08 10.03 15.47
CA GLU A 184 -27.21 8.85 15.37
C GLU A 184 -26.10 9.11 14.36
N ARG A 185 -24.90 8.61 14.66
CA ARG A 185 -23.76 8.79 13.77
C ARG A 185 -23.88 7.89 12.56
N ARG A 186 -23.68 8.46 11.37
CA ARG A 186 -23.62 7.68 10.12
C ARG A 186 -22.51 6.64 10.15
N PRO A 187 -22.75 5.44 9.59
CA PRO A 187 -21.70 4.47 9.39
C PRO A 187 -20.64 5.07 8.47
N ARG A 188 -19.37 4.81 8.78
CA ARG A 188 -18.22 5.30 8.02
C ARG A 188 -17.47 4.13 7.43
N ARG A 189 -16.95 4.31 6.22
CA ARG A 189 -15.97 3.41 5.63
C ARG A 189 -14.71 4.16 5.25
N PRO A 190 -13.53 3.51 5.26
CA PRO A 190 -12.33 4.09 4.66
C PRO A 190 -12.61 4.43 3.20
N ILE A 191 -12.15 5.60 2.76
CA ILE A 191 -12.17 5.95 1.34
C ILE A 191 -11.17 5.04 0.65
N ASP A 192 -11.60 4.36 -0.42
CA ASP A 192 -10.67 3.60 -1.28
C ASP A 192 -9.66 4.59 -1.87
N PRO A 193 -8.36 4.49 -1.54
CA PRO A 193 -7.37 5.42 -2.04
C PRO A 193 -7.31 5.48 -3.57
N MET A 194 -7.64 4.38 -4.25
CA MET A 194 -7.68 4.31 -5.71
C MET A 194 -8.81 5.15 -6.32
N SER A 195 -9.90 5.37 -5.58
CA SER A 195 -11.06 6.15 -6.05
C SER A 195 -10.76 7.64 -6.23
N ARG A 196 -9.68 8.15 -5.62
CA ARG A 196 -9.24 9.55 -5.73
C ARG A 196 -8.38 9.81 -6.95
N LEU A 197 -7.83 8.76 -7.53
CA LEU A 197 -6.88 8.90 -8.62
C LEU A 197 -7.61 9.25 -9.91
N PRO A 198 -7.03 10.11 -10.76
CA PRO A 198 -7.54 10.32 -12.11
C PRO A 198 -7.64 8.97 -12.87
N PRO A 199 -8.66 8.77 -13.73
CA PRO A 199 -8.83 7.51 -14.47
C PRO A 199 -7.58 7.09 -15.25
N SER A 200 -6.84 8.05 -15.83
CA SER A 200 -5.59 7.78 -16.55
C SER A 200 -4.47 7.25 -15.66
N GLN A 201 -4.41 7.67 -14.39
CA GLN A 201 -3.45 7.15 -13.42
C GLN A 201 -3.81 5.74 -13.00
N VAL A 202 -5.11 5.45 -12.79
CA VAL A 202 -5.60 4.08 -12.50
C VAL A 202 -5.27 3.13 -13.65
N GLU A 203 -5.50 3.56 -14.90
CA GLU A 203 -5.14 2.78 -16.09
C GLU A 203 -3.63 2.49 -16.14
N HIS A 204 -2.79 3.48 -15.84
CA HIS A 204 -1.34 3.29 -15.81
C HIS A 204 -0.88 2.33 -14.70
N ILE A 205 -1.48 2.41 -13.51
CA ILE A 205 -1.22 1.45 -12.41
C ILE A 205 -1.58 0.03 -12.84
N ASN A 206 -2.75 -0.17 -13.44
CA ASN A 206 -3.18 -1.49 -13.91
C ASN A 206 -2.24 -2.05 -14.99
N LEU A 207 -1.81 -1.20 -15.93
CA LEU A 207 -0.84 -1.57 -16.94
C LEU A 207 0.52 -1.98 -16.32
N LEU A 208 0.99 -1.25 -15.31
CA LEU A 208 2.22 -1.59 -14.59
C LEU A 208 2.10 -2.91 -13.81
N ARG A 209 0.95 -3.18 -13.17
CA ARG A 209 0.68 -4.46 -12.50
C ARG A 209 0.74 -5.64 -13.48
N ASP A 210 0.09 -5.50 -14.64
CA ASP A 210 0.15 -6.49 -15.72
C ASP A 210 1.59 -6.70 -16.25
N TYR A 211 2.42 -5.64 -16.30
CA TYR A 211 3.84 -5.80 -16.60
C TYR A 211 4.64 -6.53 -15.51
N VAL A 212 4.36 -6.26 -14.24
CA VAL A 212 4.96 -6.97 -13.10
C VAL A 212 4.59 -8.46 -13.15
N ASP A 213 3.30 -8.78 -13.33
CA ASP A 213 2.82 -10.17 -13.40
C ASP A 213 3.49 -10.93 -14.56
N ARG A 214 3.62 -10.30 -15.73
CA ARG A 214 4.36 -10.89 -16.85
C ARG A 214 5.85 -11.10 -16.54
N ALA A 215 6.49 -10.19 -15.82
CA ALA A 215 7.89 -10.34 -15.44
C ALA A 215 8.08 -11.50 -14.44
N ILE A 216 7.21 -11.61 -13.45
CA ILE A 216 7.17 -12.73 -12.50
C ILE A 216 6.99 -14.05 -13.24
N TYR A 217 5.99 -14.13 -14.12
CA TYR A 217 5.72 -15.35 -14.89
C TYR A 217 6.97 -15.82 -15.66
N ARG A 218 7.70 -14.91 -16.32
CA ARG A 218 8.94 -15.27 -17.01
C ARG A 218 10.01 -15.80 -16.05
N LEU A 219 10.16 -15.19 -14.88
CA LEU A 219 11.09 -15.64 -13.84
C LEU A 219 10.71 -17.05 -13.33
N GLU A 220 9.44 -17.32 -13.07
CA GLU A 220 8.93 -18.65 -12.67
C GLU A 220 9.28 -19.71 -13.71
N ARG A 221 9.11 -19.40 -15.00
CA ARG A 221 9.43 -20.34 -16.10
C ARG A 221 10.91 -20.65 -16.18
N ILE A 222 11.78 -19.66 -16.02
CA ILE A 222 13.23 -19.89 -16.00
C ILE A 222 13.66 -20.65 -14.75
N LEU A 223 13.02 -20.42 -13.61
CA LEU A 223 13.29 -21.15 -12.39
C LEU A 223 12.89 -22.61 -12.46
N GLN A 224 11.73 -22.89 -13.06
CA GLN A 224 11.33 -24.26 -13.34
C GLN A 224 12.39 -24.97 -14.18
N PHE A 225 12.92 -24.30 -15.21
CA PHE A 225 13.99 -24.85 -16.03
C PHE A 225 15.31 -25.07 -15.28
N VAL A 226 15.71 -24.12 -14.44
CA VAL A 226 16.90 -24.28 -13.59
C VAL A 226 16.71 -25.44 -12.62
N THR A 227 15.50 -25.65 -12.12
CA THR A 227 15.18 -26.80 -11.27
C THR A 227 15.33 -28.10 -12.04
N GLU A 228 14.89 -28.15 -13.31
CA GLU A 228 15.07 -29.30 -14.19
C GLU A 228 16.56 -29.60 -14.47
N ILE A 229 17.39 -28.57 -14.65
CA ILE A 229 18.82 -28.72 -14.91
C ILE A 229 19.59 -29.03 -13.63
N ASP A 230 19.63 -28.10 -12.68
CA ASP A 230 20.53 -28.09 -11.53
C ASP A 230 19.90 -28.69 -10.26
N GLY A 231 18.63 -29.09 -10.32
CA GLY A 231 17.88 -29.53 -9.16
C GLY A 231 17.69 -28.41 -8.14
N MET A 232 17.47 -28.80 -6.88
CA MET A 232 17.24 -27.87 -5.78
C MET A 232 18.41 -26.91 -5.51
N GLN A 233 19.65 -27.31 -5.83
CA GLN A 233 20.81 -26.45 -5.63
C GLN A 233 20.77 -25.21 -6.52
N GLY A 234 20.29 -25.36 -7.76
CA GLY A 234 20.06 -24.24 -8.67
C GLY A 234 19.00 -23.28 -8.13
N VAL A 235 17.88 -23.82 -7.64
CA VAL A 235 16.78 -23.04 -7.03
C VAL A 235 17.29 -22.19 -5.87
N MET A 236 18.09 -22.75 -4.97
CA MET A 236 18.63 -22.02 -3.82
C MET A 236 19.54 -20.85 -4.23
N SER A 237 20.35 -21.02 -5.28
CA SER A 237 21.18 -19.93 -5.81
C SER A 237 20.33 -18.77 -6.33
N TYR A 238 19.18 -19.07 -6.92
CA TYR A 238 18.25 -18.06 -7.42
C TYR A 238 17.45 -17.37 -6.32
N CYS A 239 17.08 -18.08 -5.27
CA CYS A 239 16.44 -17.46 -4.12
C CYS A 239 17.30 -16.31 -3.56
N ALA A 240 18.63 -16.43 -3.60
CA ALA A 240 19.54 -15.36 -3.23
C ALA A 240 19.43 -14.11 -4.15
N ASP A 241 19.13 -14.28 -5.43
CA ASP A 241 18.90 -13.14 -6.35
C ASP A 241 17.63 -12.37 -5.97
N PHE A 242 16.57 -13.06 -5.53
CA PHE A 242 15.36 -12.38 -5.02
C PHE A 242 15.58 -11.67 -3.69
N GLU A 243 16.44 -12.21 -2.84
CA GLU A 243 16.89 -11.48 -1.65
C GLU A 243 17.60 -10.18 -2.04
N ALA A 244 18.47 -10.21 -3.06
CA ALA A 244 19.13 -9.03 -3.57
C ALA A 244 18.14 -8.00 -4.16
N ILE A 245 17.05 -8.45 -4.81
CA ILE A 245 15.96 -7.57 -5.23
C ILE A 245 15.29 -6.92 -4.02
N ASN A 246 14.93 -7.69 -3.00
CA ASN A 246 14.31 -7.17 -1.79
C ASN A 246 15.21 -6.23 -0.98
N ASP A 247 16.52 -6.49 -0.95
CA ASP A 247 17.51 -5.57 -0.37
C ASP A 247 17.52 -4.26 -1.14
N GLU A 248 17.49 -4.31 -2.47
CA GLU A 248 17.47 -3.12 -3.32
C GLU A 248 16.15 -2.33 -3.21
N LEU A 249 15.01 -3.01 -3.15
CA LEU A 249 13.70 -2.39 -2.88
C LEU A 249 13.74 -1.64 -1.54
N ARG A 250 14.27 -2.27 -0.49
CA ARG A 250 14.43 -1.65 0.84
C ARG A 250 15.39 -0.45 0.83
N GLN A 251 16.56 -0.59 0.21
CA GLN A 251 17.53 0.52 0.11
C GLN A 251 16.94 1.74 -0.61
N ARG A 252 16.09 1.50 -1.61
CA ARG A 252 15.39 2.56 -2.37
C ARG A 252 14.10 3.03 -1.71
N GLN A 253 13.73 2.49 -0.54
CA GLN A 253 12.46 2.76 0.15
C GLN A 253 11.24 2.52 -0.75
N ILE A 254 11.32 1.48 -1.59
CA ILE A 254 10.23 1.02 -2.43
C ILE A 254 9.36 0.08 -1.60
N ARG A 255 8.06 0.38 -1.53
CA ARG A 255 7.08 -0.26 -0.64
C ARG A 255 6.55 -1.59 -1.17
N PHE A 256 7.44 -2.43 -1.67
CA PHE A 256 7.11 -3.75 -2.18
C PHE A 256 8.10 -4.79 -1.64
N GLN A 257 7.62 -6.00 -1.43
CA GLN A 257 8.44 -7.14 -1.09
C GLN A 257 8.01 -8.37 -1.88
N ILE A 258 8.99 -9.12 -2.36
CA ILE A 258 8.79 -10.33 -3.16
C ILE A 258 9.07 -11.56 -2.31
N TRP A 259 8.13 -12.48 -2.27
CA TRP A 259 8.19 -13.73 -1.53
C TRP A 259 8.22 -14.91 -2.49
N PRO A 260 9.37 -15.55 -2.70
CA PRO A 260 9.39 -16.91 -3.25
C PRO A 260 8.68 -17.85 -2.27
N THR A 261 7.64 -18.53 -2.75
CA THR A 261 6.92 -19.59 -2.04
C THR A 261 7.15 -20.90 -2.78
N MET A 262 7.71 -21.89 -2.08
CA MET A 262 7.84 -23.25 -2.62
C MET A 262 6.67 -24.10 -2.15
N THR A 263 6.00 -24.75 -3.09
CA THR A 263 4.95 -25.73 -2.82
C THR A 263 5.39 -27.08 -3.38
N ASN A 264 5.09 -28.17 -2.68
CA ASN A 264 5.33 -29.53 -3.18
C ASN A 264 3.96 -30.16 -3.48
N ASP A 265 3.72 -30.47 -4.75
CA ASP A 265 2.50 -31.11 -5.24
C ASP A 265 2.89 -32.44 -5.88
N ASN A 266 2.74 -33.55 -5.15
CA ASN A 266 3.06 -34.90 -5.61
C ASN A 266 4.52 -35.06 -6.10
N ASP A 267 5.49 -34.64 -5.29
CA ASP A 267 6.94 -34.61 -5.60
C ASP A 267 7.33 -33.63 -6.73
N ASN A 268 6.37 -32.82 -7.20
CA ASN A 268 6.64 -31.71 -8.11
C ASN A 268 6.73 -30.42 -7.31
N TRP A 269 7.96 -29.96 -7.10
CA TRP A 269 8.23 -28.68 -6.47
C TRP A 269 7.87 -27.55 -7.44
N LYS A 270 6.91 -26.71 -7.05
CA LYS A 270 6.51 -25.49 -7.76
C LYS A 270 6.97 -24.29 -6.95
N LEU A 271 7.72 -23.41 -7.60
CA LEU A 271 8.06 -22.11 -7.06
C LEU A 271 7.05 -21.09 -7.59
N ALA A 272 6.41 -20.36 -6.69
CA ALA A 272 5.53 -19.24 -7.00
C ALA A 272 6.08 -17.97 -6.35
N PHE A 273 5.66 -16.81 -6.83
CA PHE A 273 5.97 -15.54 -6.19
C PHE A 273 4.72 -14.82 -5.72
N GLU A 274 4.81 -14.28 -4.52
CA GLU A 274 3.86 -13.30 -4.01
C GLU A 274 4.55 -11.94 -3.92
N ILE A 275 3.85 -10.88 -4.31
CA ILE A 275 4.30 -9.51 -4.10
C ILE A 275 3.33 -8.84 -3.16
N ASP A 276 3.84 -8.41 -2.01
CA ASP A 276 3.07 -7.65 -1.04
C ASP A 276 3.52 -6.20 -1.02
N ARG A 277 2.60 -5.28 -0.75
CA ARG A 277 2.98 -3.91 -0.39
C ARG A 277 3.36 -3.85 1.08
N VAL A 278 4.49 -3.20 1.35
CA VAL A 278 5.07 -3.13 2.68
C VAL A 278 5.43 -1.70 3.04
N ALA A 279 5.24 -1.33 4.31
CA ALA A 279 5.73 -0.10 4.86
C ALA A 279 6.96 -0.41 5.72
N TRP A 280 8.06 0.32 5.50
CA TRP A 280 9.29 0.16 6.27
C TRP A 280 9.44 1.32 7.26
N GLU A 281 9.82 1.01 8.49
CA GLU A 281 10.24 2.00 9.47
C GLU A 281 11.66 2.51 9.15
N VAL A 282 12.07 3.61 9.80
CA VAL A 282 13.38 4.24 9.57
C VAL A 282 14.55 3.29 9.88
N ASP A 283 14.37 2.36 10.81
CA ASP A 283 15.36 1.35 11.18
C ASP A 283 15.38 0.12 10.25
N GLY A 284 14.54 0.11 9.21
CA GLY A 284 14.40 -0.99 8.26
C GLY A 284 13.51 -2.13 8.75
N SER A 285 12.86 -1.99 9.91
CA SER A 285 11.85 -2.95 10.37
C SER A 285 10.54 -2.79 9.60
N LEU A 286 9.76 -3.88 9.53
CA LEU A 286 8.46 -3.89 8.86
C LEU A 286 7.42 -3.16 9.74
N SER A 287 6.72 -2.20 9.17
CA SER A 287 5.65 -1.45 9.84
C SER A 287 4.36 -2.28 9.90
N VAL A 288 3.61 -2.11 11.00
CA VAL A 288 2.28 -2.73 11.20
C VAL A 288 1.25 -2.33 10.14
N LEU A 289 1.52 -1.27 9.39
CA LEU A 289 0.70 -0.79 8.29
C LEU A 289 0.89 -1.59 7.00
N SER A 290 1.83 -2.53 6.96
CA SER A 290 2.08 -3.38 5.79
C SER A 290 0.90 -4.29 5.48
N GLU A 291 0.66 -4.58 4.20
CA GLU A 291 -0.30 -5.61 3.82
C GLU A 291 0.16 -6.96 4.40
N ASN A 292 -0.79 -7.77 4.87
CA ASN A 292 -0.52 -9.06 5.48
C ASN A 292 0.55 -9.02 6.58
N TYR A 293 0.63 -7.94 7.37
CA TYR A 293 1.71 -7.71 8.35
C TYR A 293 2.05 -8.94 9.20
N GLY A 294 1.05 -9.65 9.72
CA GLY A 294 1.28 -10.84 10.55
C GLY A 294 2.00 -11.97 9.81
N ASP A 295 1.66 -12.20 8.54
CA ASP A 295 2.34 -13.20 7.71
C ASP A 295 3.73 -12.71 7.29
N ASN A 296 3.85 -11.43 6.91
CA ASN A 296 5.11 -10.83 6.50
C ASN A 296 6.13 -10.77 7.65
N ALA A 297 5.72 -10.38 8.85
CA ALA A 297 6.56 -10.40 10.04
C ALA A 297 7.09 -11.82 10.34
N ARG A 298 6.20 -12.83 10.31
CA ARG A 298 6.60 -14.25 10.50
C ARG A 298 7.60 -14.72 9.44
N ARG A 299 7.38 -14.35 8.17
CA ARG A 299 8.29 -14.68 7.06
C ARG A 299 9.67 -14.03 7.25
N ILE A 300 9.72 -12.76 7.67
CA ILE A 300 10.99 -12.06 7.96
C ILE A 300 11.71 -12.70 9.14
N GLU A 301 11.01 -12.98 10.23
CA GLU A 301 11.59 -13.62 11.42
C GLU A 301 12.15 -15.02 11.11
N ALA A 302 11.40 -15.84 10.37
CA ALA A 302 11.85 -17.16 9.94
C ALA A 302 13.14 -17.06 9.10
N ARG A 303 13.19 -16.15 8.13
CA ARG A 303 14.39 -15.92 7.30
C ARG A 303 15.57 -15.42 8.11
N ASN A 304 15.35 -14.49 9.05
CA ASN A 304 16.42 -13.99 9.92
C ASN A 304 16.98 -15.10 10.80
N ARG A 305 16.13 -16.00 11.29
CA ARG A 305 16.53 -17.21 12.03
C ARG A 305 17.34 -18.15 11.15
N GLU A 306 16.87 -18.47 9.95
CA GLU A 306 17.61 -19.31 8.98
C GLU A 306 18.96 -18.70 8.62
N ARG A 307 19.07 -17.37 8.49
CA ARG A 307 20.35 -16.68 8.27
C ARG A 307 21.29 -16.84 9.45
N GLN A 308 20.79 -16.73 10.69
CA GLN A 308 21.59 -16.91 11.90
C GLN A 308 22.03 -18.38 12.06
N GLU A 309 21.13 -19.33 11.86
CA GLU A 309 21.39 -20.76 11.95
C GLU A 309 22.29 -21.24 10.80
N GLY A 310 22.06 -20.79 9.58
CA GLY A 310 22.87 -21.09 8.41
C GLY A 310 24.23 -20.38 8.41
N ALA A 311 24.35 -19.23 9.08
CA ALA A 311 25.65 -18.64 9.39
C ALA A 311 26.40 -19.49 10.41
N ALA A 312 25.71 -20.02 11.43
CA ALA A 312 26.30 -20.94 12.39
C ALA A 312 26.72 -22.28 11.74
N ASP A 313 25.91 -22.85 10.84
CA ASP A 313 26.24 -24.09 10.11
C ASP A 313 27.39 -23.88 9.11
N ARG A 314 27.43 -22.74 8.40
CA ARG A 314 28.60 -22.37 7.56
C ARG A 314 29.85 -22.18 8.39
N GLN A 315 29.78 -21.45 9.51
CA GLN A 315 30.90 -21.27 10.43
C GLN A 315 31.38 -22.61 11.00
N PHE A 316 30.48 -23.54 11.31
CA PHE A 316 30.81 -24.89 11.78
C PHE A 316 31.47 -25.75 10.68
N ARG A 317 30.95 -25.72 9.45
CA ARG A 317 31.56 -26.40 8.30
C ARG A 317 32.96 -25.86 7.97
N ASP A 318 33.14 -24.55 8.04
CA ASP A 318 34.45 -23.91 7.83
C ASP A 318 35.45 -24.26 8.95
N ILE A 319 35.00 -24.40 10.21
CA ILE A 319 35.84 -24.88 11.32
C ILE A 319 36.27 -26.33 11.08
N ILE A 320 35.35 -27.21 10.68
CA ILE A 320 35.68 -28.61 10.37
C ILE A 320 36.65 -28.69 9.19
N TRP A 321 36.41 -27.91 8.13
CA TRP A 321 37.27 -27.89 6.95
C TRP A 321 38.69 -27.43 7.28
N ASN A 322 38.84 -26.35 8.06
CA ASN A 322 40.14 -25.85 8.49
C ASN A 322 40.87 -26.81 9.45
N GLN A 323 40.14 -27.50 10.33
CA GLN A 323 40.72 -28.55 11.17
C GLN A 323 41.21 -29.75 10.35
N MET A 324 40.47 -30.16 9.31
CA MET A 324 40.91 -31.22 8.41
C MET A 324 42.13 -30.82 7.58
N ALA A 325 42.18 -29.59 7.07
CA ALA A 325 43.32 -29.06 6.33
C ALA A 325 44.60 -28.95 7.19
N SER A 326 44.47 -28.57 8.46
CA SER A 326 45.61 -28.47 9.39
C SER A 326 46.23 -29.81 9.80
N ARG A 327 45.51 -30.93 9.63
CA ARG A 327 46.01 -32.28 9.93
C ARG A 327 46.75 -32.94 8.78
N GLN A 328 46.73 -32.33 7.59
CA GLN A 328 47.43 -32.81 6.39
C GLN A 328 48.78 -32.09 6.15
N GLN A 329 49.18 -31.19 7.04
CA GLN A 329 50.51 -30.57 7.07
C GLN A 329 51.34 -31.16 8.22
#